data_AF-U9T3F2-F1
#
_entry.id   AF-U9T3F2-F1
#
_cell.length_a   1.000
_cell.length_b   1.000
_cell.length_c   1.000
_cell.angle_alpha   90.00
_cell.angle_beta   90.00
_cell.angle_gamma   90.00
#
_symmetry.space_group_name_H-M   'P 1'
#
loop_
_entity.id
_entity.type
_entity.pdbx_description
1 polymer ?
#
loop_
_entity_poly.entity_id
_entity_poly.type
_entity_poly.pdbx_seq_one_letter_code
_entity_poly.pdbx_strand_id
1 'polypeptide(L)'
;MYVCMHVFRLVCNQPLGDHEKGYVIELAQKYRTPKYIKWKYVIQDLYVQFGKLYAENQVKNYWNSKNRSNSYDVNDTSLRLPQLHNDTKYRYEFIMERNYKLKPKFNEPYRMRPY
;
A
#
# COMPACT_ATOMS: atom_id res chain seq x y z
N MET A 1 1.17 35.33 -16.21
CA MET A 1 0.48 34.24 -16.94
C MET A 1 0.21 33.10 -15.98
N TYR A 2 -1.05 32.88 -15.61
CA TYR A 2 -1.45 31.69 -14.86
C TYR A 2 -1.59 30.52 -15.85
N VAL A 3 -0.57 29.68 -15.97
CA VAL A 3 -0.71 28.39 -16.66
C VAL A 3 -1.23 27.37 -15.65
N CYS A 4 -2.55 27.42 -15.44
CA CYS A 4 -3.32 26.29 -14.94
C CYS A 4 -3.54 25.33 -16.13
N MET A 5 -2.51 24.56 -16.49
CA MET A 5 -2.61 23.54 -17.54
C MET A 5 -2.54 22.15 -16.89
N HIS A 6 -3.71 21.64 -16.50
CA HIS A 6 -4.09 20.23 -16.60
C HIS A 6 -2.93 19.22 -16.44
N VAL A 7 -2.51 18.99 -15.19
CA VAL A 7 -1.50 18.00 -14.80
C VAL A 7 -2.07 16.58 -14.89
N PHE A 8 -2.37 16.10 -16.09
CA PHE A 8 -2.84 14.73 -16.31
C PHE A 8 -1.93 13.87 -17.17
N ARG A 9 -0.74 14.35 -17.58
CA ARG A 9 -0.09 13.75 -18.77
C ARG A 9 1.17 12.90 -18.65
N LEU A 10 1.90 12.77 -17.55
CA LEU A 10 3.03 11.80 -17.49
C LEU A 10 3.34 11.34 -16.06
N VAL A 11 2.37 10.71 -15.39
CA VAL A 11 2.69 10.02 -14.13
C VAL A 11 3.27 8.65 -14.46
N CYS A 12 4.42 8.32 -13.89
CA CYS A 12 5.05 7.02 -14.02
C CYS A 12 4.18 5.97 -13.33
N ASN A 13 3.68 5.01 -14.11
CA ASN A 13 2.87 3.89 -13.61
C ASN A 13 3.72 2.67 -13.23
N GLN A 14 5.04 2.73 -13.44
CA GLN A 14 5.94 1.67 -13.02
C GLN A 14 6.09 1.67 -11.49
N PRO A 15 6.30 0.51 -10.87
CA PRO A 15 6.61 0.45 -9.44
C PRO A 15 7.92 1.20 -9.15
N LEU A 16 8.06 1.69 -7.92
CA LEU A 16 9.32 2.26 -7.45
C LEU A 16 10.43 1.20 -7.56
N GLY A 17 11.53 1.56 -8.22
CA GLY A 17 12.76 0.77 -8.26
C GLY A 17 13.49 0.81 -6.92
N ASP A 18 14.47 -0.08 -6.74
CA ASP A 18 15.11 -0.25 -5.43
C ASP A 18 15.96 0.96 -5.01
N HIS A 19 16.64 1.61 -5.95
CA HIS A 19 17.33 2.89 -5.69
C HIS A 19 16.36 4.01 -5.32
N GLU A 20 15.22 4.08 -6.01
CA GLU A 20 14.19 5.10 -5.77
C GLU A 20 13.54 4.88 -4.40
N LYS A 21 13.28 3.62 -4.01
CA LYS A 21 12.78 3.23 -2.69
C LYS A 21 13.71 3.66 -1.56
N GLY A 22 15.03 3.51 -1.74
CA GLY A 22 16.03 3.99 -0.77
C GLY A 22 15.97 5.52 -0.65
N TYR A 23 15.96 6.19 -1.79
CA TYR A 23 15.92 7.65 -1.85
C TYR A 23 14.64 8.25 -1.23
N VAL A 24 13.48 7.60 -1.43
CA VAL A 24 12.23 8.01 -0.76
C VAL A 24 12.38 8.02 0.76
N ILE A 25 13.11 7.08 1.35
CA ILE A 25 13.29 7.03 2.81
C ILE A 25 14.08 8.24 3.29
N GLU A 26 15.19 8.53 2.62
CA GLU A 26 16.05 9.68 2.93
C GLU A 26 15.29 11.00 2.78
N LEU A 27 14.59 11.19 1.66
CA LEU A 27 13.79 12.38 1.40
C LEU A 27 12.61 12.53 2.35
N ALA A 28 11.94 11.42 2.70
CA ALA A 28 10.83 11.43 3.64
C ALA A 28 11.29 11.87 5.04
N GLN A 29 12.50 11.50 5.46
CA GLN A 29 13.10 11.98 6.70
C GLN A 29 13.51 13.46 6.58
N LYS A 30 14.20 13.84 5.48
CA LYS A 30 14.64 15.21 5.21
C LYS A 30 13.49 16.23 5.17
N TYR A 31 12.39 15.88 4.52
CA TYR A 31 11.22 16.75 4.36
C TYR A 31 10.12 16.50 5.40
N ARG A 32 10.44 15.76 6.47
CA ARG A 32 9.54 15.57 7.60
C ARG A 32 9.46 16.85 8.42
N THR A 33 8.24 17.30 8.65
CA THR A 33 7.94 18.29 9.71
C THR A 33 7.36 17.57 10.92
N PRO A 34 7.23 18.23 12.08
CA PRO A 34 6.61 17.62 13.25
C PRO A 34 5.20 17.07 13.00
N LYS A 35 4.45 17.65 12.04
CA LYS A 35 3.05 17.29 11.76
C LYS A 35 2.89 16.35 10.57
N TYR A 36 3.67 16.54 9.50
CA TYR A 36 3.53 15.76 8.26
C TYR A 36 4.80 15.81 7.40
N ILE A 37 4.89 14.92 6.41
CA ILE A 37 5.96 14.93 5.41
C ILE A 37 5.51 15.77 4.21
N LYS A 38 6.36 16.69 3.74
CA LYS A 38 6.06 17.52 2.57
C LYS A 38 6.27 16.74 1.26
N TRP A 39 5.32 15.88 0.91
CA TRP A 39 5.41 14.95 -0.23
C TRP A 39 5.69 15.59 -1.58
N LYS A 40 5.22 16.83 -1.79
CA LYS A 40 5.53 17.60 -3.01
C LYS A 40 7.03 17.70 -3.29
N TYR A 41 7.84 17.93 -2.26
CA TYR A 41 9.31 18.02 -2.40
C TYR A 41 9.95 16.66 -2.62
N VAL A 42 9.40 15.61 -2.00
CA VAL A 42 9.87 14.22 -2.24
C VAL A 42 9.67 13.84 -3.72
N ILE A 43 8.50 14.12 -4.27
CA ILE A 43 8.18 13.80 -5.67
C ILE A 43 9.02 14.65 -6.64
N GLN A 44 9.22 15.93 -6.32
CA GLN A 44 10.06 16.82 -7.12
C GLN A 44 11.52 16.33 -7.16
N ASP A 45 12.10 15.96 -6.02
CA ASP A 45 13.48 15.47 -5.97
C ASP A 45 13.62 14.10 -6.65
N LEU A 46 12.61 13.21 -6.55
CA LEU A 46 12.57 11.96 -7.32
C LEU A 46 12.58 12.22 -8.83
N TYR A 47 11.80 13.20 -9.29
CA TYR A 47 11.77 13.57 -10.70
C TYR A 47 13.12 14.14 -11.15
N VAL A 48 13.72 15.02 -10.36
CA VAL A 48 15.04 15.60 -10.67
C VAL A 48 16.12 14.52 -10.74
N GLN A 49 16.10 13.54 -9.83
CA GLN A 49 17.15 12.52 -9.74
C GLN A 49 16.99 11.37 -10.73
N PHE A 50 15.76 10.91 -10.96
CA PHE A 50 15.48 9.70 -11.75
C PHE A 50 14.73 9.96 -13.05
N GLY A 51 14.33 11.22 -13.32
CA GLY A 51 13.54 11.59 -14.50
C GLY A 51 12.10 11.06 -14.48
N LYS A 52 11.63 10.52 -13.34
CA LYS A 52 10.32 9.89 -13.22
C LYS A 52 9.43 10.64 -12.25
N LEU A 53 8.25 11.03 -12.73
CA LEU A 53 7.25 11.70 -11.92
C LEU A 53 6.30 10.64 -11.34
N TYR A 54 6.40 10.36 -10.05
CA TYR A 54 5.52 9.40 -9.40
C TYR A 54 4.25 10.05 -8.84
N ALA A 55 3.16 9.28 -8.82
CA ALA A 55 1.94 9.69 -8.15
C ALA A 55 2.22 9.85 -6.65
N GLU A 56 1.68 10.89 -6.02
CA GLU A 56 1.86 11.10 -4.58
C GLU A 56 1.38 9.90 -3.75
N ASN A 57 0.26 9.28 -4.16
CA ASN A 57 -0.27 8.09 -3.50
C ASN A 57 0.68 6.90 -3.57
N GLN A 58 1.42 6.73 -4.67
CA GLN A 58 2.36 5.63 -4.82
C GLN A 58 3.53 5.75 -3.83
N VAL A 59 4.10 6.96 -3.72
CA VAL A 59 5.20 7.25 -2.78
C VAL A 59 4.72 7.09 -1.32
N LYS A 60 3.53 7.61 -1.01
CA LYS A 60 2.91 7.45 0.32
C LYS A 60 2.64 5.99 0.67
N ASN A 61 2.12 5.20 -0.27
CA ASN A 61 1.82 3.79 -0.05
C ASN A 61 3.09 3.00 0.29
N TYR A 62 4.18 3.24 -0.42
CA TYR A 62 5.48 2.63 -0.10
C TYR A 62 5.95 3.01 1.31
N TRP A 63 5.96 4.30 1.64
CA TRP A 63 6.37 4.78 2.96
C TRP A 63 5.53 4.19 4.10
N ASN A 64 4.20 4.18 3.94
CA ASN A 64 3.28 3.63 4.93
C ASN A 64 3.43 2.12 5.07
N SER A 65 3.62 1.40 3.96
CA SER A 65 3.89 -0.05 3.98
C SER A 65 5.16 -0.36 4.78
N LYS A 66 6.23 0.43 4.58
CA LYS A 66 7.48 0.28 5.32
C LYS A 66 7.37 0.62 6.81
N ASN A 67 6.60 1.65 7.17
CA ASN A 67 6.38 1.97 8.58
C ASN A 67 5.49 0.94 9.29
N ARG A 68 4.50 0.37 8.58
CA ARG A 68 3.73 -0.75 9.10
C ARG A 68 4.60 -1.97 9.32
N SER A 69 5.52 -2.29 8.39
CA SER A 69 6.47 -3.39 8.58
C SER A 69 7.37 -3.21 9.81
N ASN A 70 7.71 -1.96 10.15
CA ASN A 70 8.51 -1.63 11.33
C ASN A 70 7.67 -1.54 12.62
N SER A 71 6.36 -1.39 12.51
CA SER A 71 5.41 -1.31 13.63
C SER A 71 4.83 -2.66 14.03
N TYR A 72 5.15 -3.75 13.33
CA TYR A 72 4.93 -5.09 13.86
C TYR A 72 5.90 -5.30 15.00
N ASP A 73 5.45 -4.88 16.18
CA ASP A 73 5.91 -5.44 17.44
C ASP A 73 5.96 -6.96 17.26
N VAL A 74 7.13 -7.55 17.52
CA VAL A 74 7.43 -8.96 17.25
C VAL A 74 6.47 -9.91 18.00
N ASN A 75 5.68 -9.36 18.92
CA ASN A 75 4.78 -10.06 19.82
C ASN A 75 3.33 -10.17 19.34
N ASP A 76 2.85 -9.38 18.37
CA ASP A 76 1.49 -9.56 17.83
C ASP A 76 1.49 -10.46 16.58
N THR A 77 1.33 -11.75 16.83
CA THR A 77 1.30 -12.79 15.79
C THR A 77 -0.09 -12.90 15.13
N SER A 78 -1.10 -12.15 15.59
CA SER A 78 -2.49 -12.33 15.14
C SER A 78 -2.75 -11.98 13.66
N LEU A 79 -1.89 -11.17 13.06
CA LEU A 79 -2.02 -10.70 11.67
C LEU A 79 -0.88 -11.17 10.74
N ARG A 80 0.06 -11.99 11.23
CA ARG A 80 1.07 -12.59 10.35
C ARG A 80 0.38 -13.59 9.44
N LEU A 81 0.35 -13.31 8.13
CA LEU A 81 0.17 -14.37 7.14
C LEU A 81 1.25 -15.43 7.41
N PRO A 82 0.91 -16.71 7.57
CA PRO A 82 1.90 -17.75 7.78
C PRO A 82 2.97 -17.67 6.69
N GLN A 83 4.24 -17.73 7.07
CA GLN A 83 5.33 -17.89 6.11
C GLN A 83 5.00 -19.12 5.26
N LEU A 84 4.80 -18.88 3.96
CA LEU A 84 4.40 -19.90 3.02
C LEU A 84 5.56 -20.89 2.87
N HIS A 85 5.53 -21.99 3.62
CA HIS A 85 6.40 -23.12 3.33
C HIS A 85 5.94 -23.68 1.97
N ASN A 86 6.87 -23.87 1.02
CA ASN A 86 6.58 -24.19 -0.39
C ASN A 86 5.92 -25.57 -0.62
N ASP A 87 5.49 -26.25 0.44
CA ASP A 87 4.72 -27.47 0.32
C ASP A 87 3.26 -27.12 -0.01
N THR A 88 2.87 -27.41 -1.25
CA THR A 88 1.60 -26.99 -1.86
C THR A 88 0.40 -27.56 -1.10
N LYS A 89 0.60 -28.62 -0.32
CA LYS A 89 -0.42 -29.25 0.51
C LYS A 89 -0.95 -28.32 1.61
N TYR A 90 -0.06 -27.68 2.36
CA TYR A 90 -0.44 -26.80 3.48
C TYR A 90 -1.13 -25.52 3.01
N ARG A 91 -0.77 -25.04 1.80
CA ARG A 91 -1.43 -23.87 1.20
C ARG A 91 -2.90 -24.15 0.87
N TYR A 92 -3.22 -25.34 0.35
CA TYR A 92 -4.60 -25.73 0.05
C TYR A 92 -5.42 -25.93 1.34
N GLU A 93 -4.87 -26.61 2.33
CA GLU A 93 -5.55 -26.84 3.61
C GLU A 93 -5.84 -25.53 4.35
N PHE A 94 -4.88 -24.60 4.41
CA PHE A 94 -5.06 -23.29 5.06
C PHE A 94 -6.14 -22.43 4.39
N ILE A 95 -6.19 -22.42 3.04
CA ILE A 95 -7.21 -21.68 2.30
C ILE A 95 -8.61 -22.29 2.53
N MET A 96 -8.72 -23.62 2.56
CA MET A 96 -9.98 -24.33 2.79
C MET A 96 -10.54 -24.09 4.19
N GLU A 97 -9.70 -24.17 5.23
CA GLU A 97 -10.11 -23.91 6.62
C GLU A 97 -10.61 -22.49 6.84
N ARG A 98 -9.94 -21.50 6.23
CA ARG A 98 -10.32 -20.10 6.38
C ARG A 98 -11.66 -19.80 5.69
N ASN A 99 -11.88 -20.37 4.51
CA ASN A 99 -13.14 -20.23 3.78
C ASN A 99 -14.31 -20.90 4.51
N TYR A 100 -14.07 -22.02 5.21
CA TYR A 100 -15.11 -22.70 5.98
C TYR A 100 -15.58 -21.89 7.20
N LYS A 101 -14.65 -21.21 7.88
CA LYS A 101 -14.97 -20.35 9.04
C LYS A 101 -15.62 -19.02 8.65
N LEU A 102 -15.37 -18.53 7.43
CA LEU A 102 -15.93 -17.29 6.90
C LEU A 102 -17.23 -17.49 6.11
N LYS A 103 -17.97 -18.59 6.33
CA LYS A 103 -19.28 -18.79 5.69
C LYS A 103 -20.13 -17.54 5.87
N PRO A 104 -20.44 -16.80 4.78
CA PRO A 104 -21.29 -15.62 4.90
C PRO A 104 -22.64 -16.10 5.42
N LYS A 105 -23.10 -15.49 6.51
CA LYS A 105 -24.47 -15.65 6.96
C LYS A 105 -25.34 -14.99 5.90
N PHE A 106 -25.82 -15.77 4.93
CA PHE A 106 -26.82 -15.27 4.00
C PHE A 106 -28.07 -15.00 4.82
N ASN A 107 -28.49 -13.74 4.90
CA ASN A 107 -29.78 -13.43 5.49
C ASN A 107 -30.83 -14.22 4.70
N GLU A 108 -31.80 -14.82 5.39
CA GLU A 108 -32.87 -15.53 4.69
C GLU A 108 -33.46 -14.61 3.60
N PRO A 109 -33.74 -15.13 2.39
CA PRO A 109 -34.31 -14.33 1.33
C PRO A 109 -35.52 -13.59 1.87
N TYR A 110 -35.55 -12.27 1.70
CA TYR A 110 -36.67 -11.45 2.15
C TYR A 110 -37.97 -12.02 1.55
N ARG A 111 -38.87 -12.51 2.40
CA ARG A 111 -40.23 -12.87 1.97
C ARG A 111 -41.08 -11.61 2.06
N MET A 112 -41.42 -11.03 0.91
CA MET A 112 -42.49 -10.03 0.85
C MET A 112 -43.81 -10.71 1.25
N ARG A 113 -44.53 -10.12 2.20
CA ARG A 113 -45.88 -10.57 2.54
C ARG A 113 -46.84 -10.05 1.46
N PRO A 114 -47.77 -10.87 0.95
CA PRO A 114 -48.79 -10.37 0.04
C PRO A 114 -49.68 -9.34 0.75
N TYR A 115 -50.07 -8.30 0.00
CA TYR A 115 -50.95 -7.23 0.42
C TYR A 115 -52.37 -7.72 0.70
#